data_AF-A0AAV9RGR8-F1
#
_entry.id   AF-A0AAV9RGR8-F1
#
_cell.length_a   1.000
_cell.length_b   1.000
_cell.length_c   1.000
_cell.angle_alpha   90.00
_cell.angle_beta   90.00
_cell.angle_gamma   90.00
#
_symmetry.space_group_name_H-M   'P 1'
#
loop_
_entity.id
_entity.type
_entity.pdbx_description
1 polymer ?
#
loop_
_entity_poly.entity_id
_entity_poly.type
_entity_poly.pdbx_seq_one_letter_code
_entity_poly.pdbx_strand_id
1 'polypeptide(L)'
;MASVETAAEHERILREIESTDTNCIGPTLRSVYDGQEHGLFMEKLDGRIRNHDREIEKMCNHHFQGFVDSITELLKVRGEAQKLKSQVTETNLLLQEDGKVLICSMEELKQCRVQQRNIATTVDKLTHCLPVLEMYSRLQEQMRAKRYYPALRTLEQLEHTCLPRAGQYRFCSIMSENIPKLRTHIRDTAMTQLRDFLESIRKHSDKIGETAIKQAQLQRSLDSSVTLQPRALIGRRSRKEVAAAGTESGGQGGSPMSEQDSGILDVEDEEEEEVSKLAPQPHLSVNLTSDL
;
A
#
# COMPACT_ATOMS: atom_id res chain seq x y z
N MET A 1 -102.43 -46.68 31.03
CA MET A 1 -101.43 -47.58 30.44
C MET A 1 -101.36 -47.40 28.93
N ALA A 2 -102.47 -47.41 28.19
CA ALA A 2 -102.49 -47.18 26.73
C ALA A 2 -101.77 -45.91 26.23
N SER A 3 -101.92 -44.76 26.90
CA SER A 3 -101.25 -43.50 26.50
C SER A 3 -99.71 -43.52 26.63
N VAL A 4 -99.15 -44.42 27.45
CA VAL A 4 -97.69 -44.57 27.60
C VAL A 4 -97.13 -45.47 26.50
N GLU A 5 -97.91 -46.46 26.05
CA GLU A 5 -97.56 -47.36 24.94
C GLU A 5 -97.58 -46.62 23.59
N THR A 6 -98.60 -45.79 23.32
CA THR A 6 -98.67 -44.99 22.08
C THR A 6 -97.55 -43.94 22.01
N ALA A 7 -97.20 -43.33 23.14
CA ALA A 7 -96.07 -42.42 23.21
C ALA A 7 -94.72 -43.12 22.93
N ALA A 8 -94.52 -44.34 23.40
CA ALA A 8 -93.31 -45.13 23.16
C ALA A 8 -93.21 -45.61 21.70
N GLU A 9 -94.35 -45.94 21.09
CA GLU A 9 -94.43 -46.30 19.66
C GLU A 9 -94.08 -45.12 18.76
N HIS A 10 -94.57 -43.91 19.06
CA HIS A 10 -94.18 -42.71 18.32
C HIS A 10 -92.67 -42.40 18.42
N GLU A 11 -92.03 -42.63 19.58
CA GLU A 11 -90.56 -42.50 19.70
C GLU A 11 -89.82 -43.55 18.88
N ARG A 12 -90.33 -44.79 18.84
CA ARG A 12 -89.76 -45.86 18.02
C ARG A 12 -89.82 -45.50 16.54
N ILE A 13 -90.96 -45.00 16.08
CA ILE A 13 -91.17 -44.57 14.69
C ILE A 13 -90.26 -43.40 14.33
N LEU A 14 -90.10 -42.40 15.21
CA LEU A 14 -89.18 -41.28 14.97
C LEU A 14 -87.71 -41.74 14.83
N ARG A 15 -87.27 -42.69 15.66
CA ARG A 15 -85.92 -43.29 15.53
C ARG A 15 -85.77 -44.11 14.25
N GLU A 16 -86.83 -44.81 13.84
CA GLU A 16 -86.85 -45.55 12.58
C GLU A 16 -86.70 -44.58 11.40
N ILE A 17 -87.42 -43.44 11.42
CA ILE A 17 -87.29 -42.39 10.40
C ILE A 17 -85.88 -41.77 10.37
N GLU A 18 -85.25 -41.57 11.53
CA GLU A 18 -83.89 -41.01 11.62
C GLU A 18 -82.79 -41.99 11.15
N SER A 19 -83.04 -43.29 11.20
CA SER A 19 -82.06 -44.33 10.89
C SER A 19 -82.28 -45.04 9.55
N THR A 20 -83.46 -44.88 8.95
CA THR A 20 -83.85 -45.54 7.70
C THR A 20 -83.59 -44.64 6.49
N ASP A 21 -83.04 -45.21 5.42
CA ASP A 21 -82.86 -44.50 4.15
C ASP A 21 -84.19 -43.92 3.63
N THR A 22 -84.13 -42.72 3.06
CA THR A 22 -85.29 -41.93 2.61
C THR A 22 -86.24 -42.70 1.67
N ASN A 23 -85.70 -43.67 0.94
CA ASN A 23 -86.44 -44.52 -0.01
C ASN A 23 -87.36 -45.56 0.65
N CYS A 24 -87.22 -45.81 1.96
CA CYS A 24 -87.93 -46.87 2.68
C CYS A 24 -88.87 -46.36 3.79
N ILE A 25 -89.08 -45.04 3.88
CA ILE A 25 -89.92 -44.41 4.91
C ILE A 25 -91.43 -44.60 4.63
N GLY A 26 -91.81 -44.93 3.38
CA GLY A 26 -93.20 -45.03 2.94
C GLY A 26 -94.11 -45.96 3.76
N PRO A 27 -93.71 -47.22 4.05
CA PRO A 27 -94.47 -48.12 4.92
C PRO A 27 -94.61 -47.62 6.36
N THR A 28 -93.55 -47.04 6.93
CA THR A 28 -93.51 -46.49 8.29
C THR A 28 -94.47 -45.30 8.43
N LEU A 29 -94.52 -44.41 7.43
CA LEU A 29 -95.50 -43.31 7.41
C LEU A 29 -96.94 -43.82 7.23
N ARG A 30 -97.16 -44.82 6.36
CA ARG A 30 -98.49 -45.41 6.18
C ARG A 30 -99.03 -45.96 7.51
N SER A 31 -98.18 -46.61 8.30
CA SER A 31 -98.54 -47.11 9.64
C SER A 31 -98.97 -46.02 10.62
N VAL A 32 -98.42 -44.81 10.51
CA VAL A 32 -98.82 -43.65 11.35
C VAL A 32 -100.18 -43.10 10.91
N TYR A 33 -100.41 -42.99 9.60
CA TYR A 33 -101.65 -42.45 9.03
C TYR A 33 -102.84 -43.43 9.15
N ASP A 34 -102.58 -44.74 9.13
CA ASP A 34 -103.59 -45.76 9.39
C ASP A 34 -104.02 -45.80 10.88
N GLY A 35 -103.24 -45.18 11.78
CA GLY A 35 -103.55 -45.01 13.19
C GLY A 35 -104.49 -43.81 13.47
N GLN A 36 -105.29 -43.91 14.55
CA GLN A 36 -106.23 -42.83 14.94
C GLN A 36 -105.55 -41.62 15.62
N GLU A 37 -104.25 -41.69 15.92
CA GLU A 37 -103.50 -40.70 16.73
C GLU A 37 -102.42 -39.93 15.94
N HIS A 38 -102.55 -39.82 14.60
CA HIS A 38 -101.58 -39.12 13.74
C HIS A 38 -101.29 -37.66 14.17
N GLY A 39 -102.26 -36.95 14.74
CA GLY A 39 -102.08 -35.59 15.26
C GLY A 39 -101.06 -35.52 16.42
N LEU A 40 -101.07 -36.53 17.32
CA LEU A 40 -100.12 -36.63 18.43
C LEU A 40 -98.72 -37.02 17.93
N PHE A 41 -98.64 -37.81 16.86
CA PHE A 41 -97.36 -38.11 16.21
C PHE A 41 -96.76 -36.86 15.57
N MET A 42 -97.55 -36.06 14.84
CA MET A 42 -97.09 -34.81 14.22
C MET A 42 -96.59 -33.81 15.28
N GLU A 43 -97.26 -33.70 16.43
CA GLU A 43 -96.79 -32.88 17.55
C GLU A 43 -95.43 -33.34 18.09
N LYS A 44 -95.24 -34.66 18.24
CA LYS A 44 -93.94 -35.24 18.63
C LYS A 44 -92.85 -35.02 17.58
N LEU A 45 -93.18 -35.17 16.30
CA LEU A 45 -92.26 -34.92 15.19
C LEU A 45 -91.82 -33.45 15.18
N ASP A 46 -92.75 -32.50 15.32
CA ASP A 46 -92.43 -31.07 15.43
C ASP A 46 -91.56 -30.78 16.66
N GLY A 47 -91.79 -31.48 17.77
CA GLY A 47 -90.93 -31.42 18.96
C GLY A 47 -89.51 -31.93 18.69
N ARG A 48 -89.39 -33.01 17.92
CA ARG A 48 -88.11 -33.62 17.51
C ARG A 48 -87.33 -32.73 16.57
N ILE A 49 -87.99 -32.15 15.57
CA ILE A 49 -87.41 -31.15 14.65
C ILE A 49 -86.88 -29.96 15.44
N ARG A 50 -87.71 -29.38 16.32
CA ARG A 50 -87.29 -28.27 17.19
C ARG A 50 -86.12 -28.63 18.10
N ASN A 51 -85.99 -29.88 18.53
CA ASN A 51 -84.83 -30.32 19.30
C ASN A 51 -83.56 -30.37 18.45
N HIS A 52 -83.63 -30.95 17.24
CA HIS A 52 -82.50 -30.97 16.30
C HIS A 52 -82.06 -29.57 15.89
N ASP A 53 -82.99 -28.66 15.60
CA ASP A 53 -82.67 -27.26 15.29
C ASP A 53 -81.89 -26.59 16.43
N ARG A 54 -82.29 -26.84 17.68
CA ARG A 54 -81.57 -26.33 18.87
C ARG A 54 -80.20 -26.95 19.03
N GLU A 55 -80.03 -28.24 18.70
CA GLU A 55 -78.74 -28.92 18.75
C GLU A 55 -77.79 -28.39 17.67
N ILE A 56 -78.29 -28.18 16.43
CA ILE A 56 -77.55 -27.55 15.33
C ILE A 56 -77.13 -26.13 15.74
N GLU A 57 -78.06 -25.32 16.25
CA GLU A 57 -77.77 -23.96 16.70
C GLU A 57 -76.71 -23.94 17.81
N LYS A 58 -76.81 -24.85 18.78
CA LYS A 58 -75.83 -24.98 19.87
C LYS A 58 -74.45 -25.38 19.34
N MET A 59 -74.38 -26.33 18.41
CA MET A 59 -73.11 -26.76 17.79
C MET A 59 -72.48 -25.62 17.00
N CYS A 60 -73.26 -24.94 16.18
CA CYS A 60 -72.81 -23.79 15.41
C CYS A 60 -72.30 -22.67 16.33
N ASN A 61 -73.08 -22.28 17.35
CA ASN A 61 -72.68 -21.27 18.33
C ASN A 61 -71.41 -21.65 19.11
N HIS A 62 -71.19 -22.95 19.38
CA HIS A 62 -69.97 -23.42 20.02
C HIS A 62 -68.72 -23.23 19.15
N HIS A 63 -68.84 -23.40 17.83
CA HIS A 63 -67.69 -23.36 16.90
C HIS A 63 -67.53 -22.03 16.15
N PHE A 64 -68.54 -21.18 16.08
CA PHE A 64 -68.48 -19.91 15.35
C PHE A 64 -67.33 -19.02 15.82
N GLN A 65 -67.09 -18.92 17.13
CA GLN A 65 -66.00 -18.12 17.65
C GLN A 65 -64.63 -18.66 17.19
N GLY A 66 -64.40 -19.98 17.28
CA GLY A 66 -63.15 -20.59 16.84
C GLY A 66 -62.90 -20.43 15.33
N PHE A 67 -63.97 -20.45 14.52
CA PHE A 67 -63.89 -20.16 13.09
C PHE A 67 -63.49 -18.70 12.82
N VAL A 68 -64.11 -17.75 13.51
CA VAL A 68 -63.78 -16.31 13.41
C VAL A 68 -62.33 -16.05 13.85
N ASP A 69 -61.90 -16.68 14.94
CA ASP A 69 -60.54 -16.55 15.45
C ASP A 69 -59.52 -17.10 14.43
N SER A 70 -59.81 -18.27 13.84
CA SER A 70 -58.96 -18.89 12.80
C SER A 70 -58.82 -18.01 11.56
N ILE A 71 -59.91 -17.40 11.09
CA ILE A 71 -59.88 -16.46 9.96
C ILE A 71 -59.05 -15.23 10.32
N THR A 72 -59.25 -14.70 11.53
CA THR A 72 -58.53 -13.50 12.00
C THR A 72 -57.03 -13.76 12.09
N GLU A 73 -56.62 -14.93 12.59
CA GLU A 73 -55.23 -15.35 12.65
C GLU A 73 -54.62 -15.52 11.25
N LEU A 74 -55.35 -16.15 10.31
CA LEU A 74 -54.90 -16.28 8.93
C LEU A 74 -54.68 -14.92 8.25
N LEU A 75 -55.56 -13.94 8.52
CA LEU A 75 -55.42 -12.58 8.01
C LEU A 75 -54.19 -11.87 8.59
N LYS A 76 -53.88 -12.08 9.88
CA LYS A 76 -52.67 -11.56 10.53
C LYS A 76 -51.42 -12.16 9.89
N VAL A 77 -51.35 -13.49 9.78
CA VAL A 77 -50.23 -14.20 9.15
C VAL A 77 -50.00 -13.72 7.72
N ARG A 78 -51.07 -13.51 6.94
CA ARG A 78 -50.96 -12.94 5.58
C ARG A 78 -50.33 -11.54 5.60
N GLY A 79 -50.74 -10.68 6.53
CA GLY A 79 -50.18 -9.33 6.68
C GLY A 79 -48.70 -9.36 7.06
N GLU A 80 -48.32 -10.22 8.00
CA GLU A 80 -46.94 -10.41 8.43
C GLU A 80 -46.06 -10.98 7.30
N ALA A 81 -46.55 -11.97 6.56
CA ALA A 81 -45.85 -12.54 5.41
C ALA A 81 -45.62 -11.48 4.31
N GLN A 82 -46.59 -10.60 4.07
CA GLN A 82 -46.44 -9.52 3.11
C GLN A 82 -45.40 -8.48 3.57
N LYS A 83 -45.39 -8.15 4.86
CA LYS A 83 -44.37 -7.26 5.46
C LYS A 83 -42.97 -7.87 5.37
N LEU A 84 -42.83 -9.15 5.70
CA LEU A 84 -41.56 -9.87 5.59
C LEU A 84 -41.08 -9.88 4.14
N LYS A 85 -41.97 -10.17 3.19
CA LYS A 85 -41.65 -10.11 1.76
C LYS A 85 -41.11 -8.73 1.37
N SER A 86 -41.76 -7.63 1.77
CA SER A 86 -41.27 -6.29 1.46
C SER A 86 -39.89 -6.00 2.05
N GLN A 87 -39.66 -6.41 3.31
CA GLN A 87 -38.37 -6.22 3.98
C GLN A 87 -37.25 -7.02 3.33
N VAL A 88 -37.52 -8.27 2.93
CA VAL A 88 -36.57 -9.11 2.21
C VAL A 88 -36.22 -8.50 0.86
N THR A 89 -37.22 -8.00 0.12
CA THR A 89 -36.96 -7.35 -1.18
C THR A 89 -36.16 -6.07 -1.04
N GLU A 90 -36.47 -5.24 -0.04
CA GLU A 90 -35.75 -4.00 0.24
C GLU A 90 -34.29 -4.29 0.64
N THR A 91 -34.09 -5.23 1.57
CA THR A 91 -32.75 -5.63 2.01
C THR A 91 -31.93 -6.20 0.84
N ASN A 92 -32.54 -7.01 -0.02
CA ASN A 92 -31.87 -7.53 -1.20
C ASN A 92 -31.47 -6.41 -2.18
N LEU A 93 -32.33 -5.40 -2.38
CA LEU A 93 -31.99 -4.26 -3.23
C LEU A 93 -30.81 -3.47 -2.66
N LEU A 94 -30.85 -3.14 -1.37
CA LEU A 94 -29.76 -2.43 -0.70
C LEU A 94 -28.45 -3.22 -0.77
N LEU A 95 -28.48 -4.52 -0.51
CA LEU A 95 -27.30 -5.39 -0.60
C LEU A 95 -26.72 -5.42 -2.02
N GLN A 96 -27.58 -5.44 -3.05
CA GLN A 96 -27.12 -5.41 -4.44
C GLN A 96 -26.53 -4.04 -4.82
N GLU A 97 -27.07 -2.94 -4.31
CA GLU A 97 -26.54 -1.60 -4.53
C GLU A 97 -25.18 -1.43 -3.85
N ASP A 98 -25.07 -1.78 -2.57
CA ASP A 98 -23.81 -1.76 -1.82
C ASP A 98 -22.77 -2.70 -2.46
N GLY A 99 -23.21 -3.88 -2.92
CA GLY A 99 -22.38 -4.83 -3.64
C GLY A 99 -21.81 -4.27 -4.94
N LYS A 100 -22.59 -3.51 -5.71
CA LYS A 100 -22.10 -2.82 -6.93
C LYS A 100 -21.04 -1.78 -6.60
N VAL A 101 -21.28 -0.95 -5.58
CA VAL A 101 -20.32 0.07 -5.15
C VAL A 101 -19.01 -0.58 -4.68
N LEU A 102 -19.11 -1.66 -3.93
CA LEU A 102 -17.95 -2.43 -3.46
C LEU A 102 -17.14 -2.99 -4.64
N ILE A 103 -17.79 -3.59 -5.63
CA ILE A 103 -17.11 -4.13 -6.82
C ILE A 103 -16.38 -3.01 -7.56
N CYS A 104 -17.02 -1.86 -7.80
CA CYS A 104 -16.38 -0.71 -8.44
C CYS A 104 -15.12 -0.26 -7.66
N SER A 105 -15.23 -0.13 -6.33
CA SER A 105 -14.10 0.25 -5.48
C SER A 105 -12.96 -0.78 -5.52
N MET A 106 -13.28 -2.07 -5.62
CA MET A 106 -12.28 -3.13 -5.76
C MET A 106 -11.55 -3.07 -7.12
N GLU A 107 -12.25 -2.72 -8.20
CA GLU A 107 -11.65 -2.52 -9.51
C GLU A 107 -10.69 -1.32 -9.53
N GLU A 108 -11.10 -0.20 -8.93
CA GLU A 108 -10.25 0.97 -8.74
C GLU A 108 -9.00 0.64 -7.91
N LEU A 109 -9.17 -0.12 -6.81
CA LEU A 109 -8.05 -0.57 -5.99
C LEU A 109 -7.08 -1.46 -6.77
N LYS A 110 -7.60 -2.36 -7.61
CA LYS A 110 -6.77 -3.20 -8.49
C LYS A 110 -5.95 -2.35 -9.44
N GLN A 111 -6.56 -1.34 -10.07
CA GLN A 111 -5.87 -0.41 -10.96
C GLN A 111 -4.79 0.38 -10.20
N CYS A 112 -5.11 0.88 -9.01
CA CYS A 112 -4.16 1.58 -8.15
C CYS A 112 -2.96 0.70 -7.78
N ARG A 113 -3.19 -0.58 -7.43
CA ARG A 113 -2.09 -1.53 -7.13
C ARG A 113 -1.18 -1.79 -8.32
N VAL A 114 -1.74 -1.89 -9.53
CA VAL A 114 -0.92 -2.02 -10.75
C VAL A 114 -0.07 -0.77 -10.94
N GLN A 115 -0.66 0.42 -10.77
CA GLN A 115 0.07 1.68 -10.86
C GLN A 115 1.17 1.77 -9.79
N GLN A 116 0.87 1.39 -8.54
CA GLN A 116 1.84 1.35 -7.46
C GLN A 116 3.01 0.40 -7.77
N ARG A 117 2.73 -0.79 -8.31
CA ARG A 117 3.76 -1.74 -8.73
C ARG A 117 4.62 -1.19 -9.88
N ASN A 118 4.00 -0.51 -10.85
CA ASN A 118 4.73 0.13 -11.95
C ASN A 118 5.62 1.26 -11.45
N ILE A 119 5.13 2.08 -10.51
CA ILE A 119 5.91 3.15 -9.87
C ILE A 119 7.08 2.54 -9.10
N ALA A 120 6.84 1.55 -8.23
CA ALA A 120 7.90 0.89 -7.46
C ALA A 120 8.97 0.28 -8.38
N THR A 121 8.55 -0.43 -9.42
CA THR A 121 9.48 -0.99 -10.43
C THR A 121 10.28 0.12 -11.11
N THR A 122 9.65 1.24 -11.45
CA THR A 122 10.34 2.38 -12.09
C THR A 122 11.36 3.00 -11.14
N VAL A 123 10.99 3.19 -9.87
CA VAL A 123 11.90 3.68 -8.82
C VAL A 123 13.10 2.75 -8.70
N ASP A 124 12.88 1.43 -8.58
CA ASP A 124 13.97 0.46 -8.49
C ASP A 124 14.91 0.55 -9.70
N LYS A 125 14.35 0.64 -10.92
CA LYS A 125 15.14 0.74 -12.15
C LYS A 125 15.94 2.04 -12.21
N LEU A 126 15.34 3.18 -11.82
CA LEU A 126 16.03 4.47 -11.75
C LEU A 126 17.12 4.49 -10.68
N THR A 127 16.87 3.92 -9.50
CA THR A 127 17.85 3.79 -8.41
C THR A 127 19.08 2.99 -8.86
N HIS A 128 18.90 1.94 -9.67
CA HIS A 128 20.03 1.20 -10.25
C HIS A 128 20.86 2.05 -11.23
N CYS A 129 20.24 3.01 -11.92
CA CYS A 129 20.91 3.87 -12.90
C CYS A 129 21.60 5.09 -12.25
N LEU A 130 21.16 5.51 -11.05
CA LEU A 130 21.61 6.73 -10.39
C LEU A 130 23.15 6.80 -10.23
N PRO A 131 23.86 5.77 -9.74
CA PRO A 131 25.30 5.86 -9.52
C PRO A 131 26.09 6.04 -10.84
N VAL A 132 25.59 5.50 -11.95
CA VAL A 132 26.21 5.64 -13.27
C VAL A 132 26.08 7.09 -13.75
N LEU A 133 24.90 7.67 -13.59
CA LEU A 133 24.61 9.05 -14.01
C LEU A 133 25.35 10.07 -13.13
N GLU A 134 25.40 9.86 -11.82
CA GLU A 134 26.14 10.70 -10.88
C GLU A 134 27.64 10.70 -11.17
N MET A 135 28.23 9.52 -11.38
CA MET A 135 29.66 9.40 -11.70
C MET A 135 29.99 10.08 -13.04
N TYR A 136 29.11 9.95 -14.03
CA TYR A 136 29.26 10.65 -15.31
C TYR A 136 29.10 12.18 -15.17
N SER A 137 28.16 12.66 -14.34
CA SER A 137 28.03 14.09 -14.03
C SER A 137 29.30 14.63 -13.38
N ARG A 138 29.84 13.90 -12.39
CA ARG A 138 31.09 14.24 -11.72
C ARG A 138 32.27 14.30 -12.69
N LEU A 139 32.35 13.37 -13.64
CA LEU A 139 33.36 13.38 -14.70
C LEU A 139 33.26 14.67 -15.54
N GLN A 140 32.05 15.02 -15.98
CA GLN A 140 31.81 16.24 -16.77
C GLN A 140 32.20 17.51 -15.99
N GLU A 141 31.91 17.57 -14.69
CA GLU A 141 32.35 18.67 -13.83
C GLU A 141 33.87 18.77 -13.70
N GLN A 142 34.56 17.65 -13.49
CA GLN A 142 36.03 17.61 -13.42
C GLN A 142 36.68 18.07 -14.73
N MET A 143 36.09 17.70 -15.88
CA MET A 143 36.54 18.19 -17.19
C MET A 143 36.34 19.70 -17.35
N ARG A 144 35.19 20.26 -16.93
CA ARG A 144 34.95 21.70 -16.93
C ARG A 144 35.90 22.46 -16.01
N ALA A 145 36.24 21.89 -14.86
CA ALA A 145 37.21 22.43 -13.92
C ALA A 145 38.68 22.26 -14.37
N LYS A 146 38.94 21.71 -15.57
CA LYS A 146 40.28 21.40 -16.12
C LYS A 146 41.13 20.47 -15.23
N ARG A 147 40.48 19.68 -14.37
CA ARG A 147 41.13 18.68 -13.52
C ARG A 147 41.21 17.35 -14.28
N TYR A 148 42.11 17.26 -15.25
CA TYR A 148 42.17 16.11 -16.18
C TYR A 148 42.61 14.79 -15.55
N TYR A 149 43.50 14.83 -14.56
CA TYR A 149 43.92 13.60 -13.86
C TYR A 149 42.78 12.99 -13.02
N PRO A 150 42.10 13.76 -12.14
CA PRO A 150 40.88 13.28 -11.49
C PRO A 150 39.80 12.80 -12.48
N ALA A 151 39.61 13.50 -13.60
CA ALA A 151 38.68 13.10 -14.64
C ALA A 151 39.01 11.71 -15.21
N LEU A 152 40.27 11.42 -15.53
CA LEU A 152 40.68 10.11 -16.02
C LEU A 152 40.42 9.00 -14.99
N ARG A 153 40.68 9.26 -13.70
CA ARG A 153 40.41 8.30 -12.62
C ARG A 153 38.92 8.03 -12.44
N THR A 154 38.09 9.07 -12.48
CA THR A 154 36.62 8.93 -12.43
C THR A 154 36.09 8.15 -13.64
N LEU A 155 36.65 8.39 -14.83
CA LEU A 155 36.29 7.66 -16.06
C LEU A 155 36.65 6.16 -15.97
N GLU A 156 37.80 5.84 -15.41
CA GLU A 156 38.23 4.46 -15.14
C GLU A 156 37.30 3.77 -14.13
N GLN A 157 36.92 4.46 -13.05
CA GLN A 157 35.97 3.94 -12.07
C GLN A 157 34.57 3.71 -12.66
N LEU A 158 34.12 4.60 -13.54
CA LEU A 158 32.86 4.47 -14.28
C LEU A 158 32.84 3.21 -15.16
N GLU A 159 33.96 2.92 -15.85
CA GLU A 159 34.14 1.76 -16.73
C GLU A 159 34.13 0.43 -15.95
N HIS A 160 34.92 0.33 -14.88
CA HIS A 160 35.13 -0.95 -14.19
C HIS A 160 34.13 -1.23 -13.07
N THR A 161 33.56 -0.20 -12.43
CA THR A 161 32.71 -0.40 -11.24
C THR A 161 31.23 -0.16 -11.51
N CYS A 162 30.89 0.95 -12.19
CA CYS A 162 29.50 1.39 -12.31
C CYS A 162 28.77 0.76 -13.51
N LEU A 163 29.41 0.70 -14.69
CA LEU A 163 28.77 0.19 -15.91
C LEU A 163 28.44 -1.31 -15.87
N PRO A 164 29.29 -2.22 -15.35
CA PRO A 164 28.96 -3.64 -15.27
C PRO A 164 27.72 -3.91 -14.42
N ARG A 165 27.47 -3.09 -13.39
CA ARG A 165 26.30 -3.21 -12.50
C ARG A 165 24.98 -2.82 -13.19
N ALA A 166 25.05 -2.02 -14.25
CA ALA A 166 23.89 -1.49 -14.97
C ALA A 166 23.84 -1.94 -16.45
N GLY A 167 24.63 -2.96 -16.84
CA GLY A 167 24.83 -3.36 -18.24
C GLY A 167 23.57 -3.78 -19.02
N GLN A 168 22.47 -4.09 -18.34
CA GLN A 168 21.18 -4.41 -18.97
C GLN A 168 20.54 -3.22 -19.69
N TYR A 169 20.97 -1.99 -19.41
CA TYR A 169 20.38 -0.78 -19.99
C TYR A 169 21.12 -0.32 -21.23
N ARG A 170 20.37 0.01 -22.29
CA ARG A 170 20.93 0.47 -23.58
C ARG A 170 21.84 1.69 -23.44
N PHE A 171 21.54 2.63 -22.54
CA PHE A 171 22.38 3.82 -22.35
C PHE A 171 23.76 3.46 -21.77
N CYS A 172 23.87 2.41 -20.95
CA CYS A 172 25.16 1.91 -20.45
C CYS A 172 26.03 1.35 -21.57
N SER A 173 25.43 0.65 -22.56
CA SER A 173 26.16 0.20 -23.76
C SER A 173 26.73 1.38 -24.54
N ILE A 174 25.89 2.40 -24.78
CA ILE A 174 26.31 3.62 -25.50
C ILE A 174 27.43 4.34 -24.73
N MET A 175 27.34 4.45 -23.40
CA MET A 175 28.40 5.05 -22.60
C MET A 175 29.71 4.26 -22.73
N SER A 176 29.65 2.93 -22.65
CA SER A 176 30.81 2.04 -22.79
C SER A 176 31.53 2.23 -24.13
N GLU A 177 30.77 2.33 -25.22
CA GLU A 177 31.31 2.59 -26.57
C GLU A 177 31.96 3.98 -26.70
N ASN A 178 31.54 4.95 -25.89
CA ASN A 178 32.07 6.32 -25.91
C ASN A 178 33.25 6.54 -24.96
N ILE A 179 33.48 5.67 -23.96
CA ILE A 179 34.59 5.79 -23.00
C ILE A 179 35.96 5.93 -23.69
N PRO A 180 36.33 5.10 -24.69
CA PRO A 180 37.62 5.24 -25.36
C PRO A 180 37.82 6.60 -26.02
N LYS A 181 36.77 7.14 -26.65
CA LYS A 181 36.78 8.46 -27.30
C LYS A 181 36.94 9.57 -26.27
N LEU A 182 36.29 9.45 -25.12
CA LEU A 182 36.38 10.42 -24.04
C LEU A 182 37.77 10.40 -23.39
N ARG A 183 38.35 9.21 -23.21
CA ARG A 183 39.72 9.01 -22.72
C ARG A 183 40.74 9.67 -23.64
N THR A 184 40.63 9.50 -24.96
CA THR A 184 41.50 10.19 -25.93
C THR A 184 41.29 11.70 -25.90
N HIS A 185 40.04 12.17 -25.83
CA HIS A 185 39.74 13.60 -25.79
C HIS A 185 40.32 14.30 -24.56
N ILE A 186 40.22 13.69 -23.36
CA ILE A 186 40.81 14.22 -22.13
C ILE A 186 42.33 14.32 -22.27
N ARG A 187 42.98 13.26 -22.78
CA ARG A 187 44.43 13.22 -22.99
C ARG A 187 44.89 14.32 -23.95
N ASP A 188 44.22 14.45 -25.09
CA ASP A 188 44.62 15.40 -26.14
C ASP A 188 44.42 16.85 -25.67
N THR A 189 43.34 17.11 -24.94
CA THR A 189 43.08 18.42 -24.31
C THR A 189 44.13 18.75 -23.25
N ALA A 190 44.47 17.80 -22.37
CA ALA A 190 45.50 17.98 -21.36
C ALA A 190 46.88 18.23 -21.99
N MET A 191 47.23 17.49 -23.04
CA MET A 191 48.48 17.67 -23.78
C MET A 191 48.54 19.02 -24.50
N THR A 192 47.43 19.49 -25.06
CA THR A 192 47.36 20.81 -25.70
C THR A 192 47.58 21.92 -24.66
N GLN A 193 46.91 21.86 -23.50
CA GLN A 193 47.13 22.83 -22.44
C GLN A 193 48.55 22.80 -21.88
N LEU A 194 49.16 21.63 -21.77
CA LEU A 194 50.57 21.52 -21.38
C LEU A 194 51.50 22.16 -22.42
N ARG A 195 51.25 21.94 -23.71
CA ARG A 195 52.02 22.57 -24.80
C ARG A 195 51.89 24.09 -24.77
N ASP A 196 50.66 24.60 -24.62
CA ASP A 196 50.41 26.04 -24.52
C ASP A 196 51.08 26.64 -23.28
N PHE A 197 51.08 25.92 -22.16
CA PHE A 197 51.77 26.33 -20.93
C PHE A 197 53.29 26.39 -21.12
N LEU A 198 53.90 25.36 -21.72
CA LEU A 198 55.34 25.34 -22.00
C LEU A 198 55.75 26.43 -23.00
N GLU A 199 54.94 26.70 -24.01
CA GLU A 199 55.17 27.79 -24.96
C GLU A 199 55.06 29.16 -24.28
N SER A 200 54.08 29.31 -23.37
CA SER A 200 53.95 30.52 -22.54
C SER A 200 55.17 30.73 -21.63
N ILE A 201 55.65 29.68 -20.96
CA ILE A 201 56.88 29.74 -20.17
C ILE A 201 58.05 30.18 -21.05
N ARG A 202 58.24 29.53 -22.20
CA ARG A 202 59.35 29.84 -23.13
C ARG A 202 59.35 31.30 -23.56
N LYS A 203 58.17 31.89 -23.80
CA LYS A 203 58.04 33.31 -24.18
C LYS A 203 58.36 34.28 -23.04
N HIS A 204 58.10 33.90 -21.79
CA HIS A 204 58.32 34.75 -20.61
C HIS A 204 59.65 34.49 -19.90
N SER A 205 60.26 33.33 -20.10
CA SER A 205 61.51 32.91 -19.45
C SER A 205 62.67 33.84 -19.79
N ASP A 206 62.74 34.35 -21.03
CA ASP A 206 63.82 35.24 -21.44
C ASP A 206 63.78 36.58 -20.68
N LYS A 207 62.58 37.15 -20.48
CA LYS A 207 62.39 38.39 -19.72
C LYS A 207 62.67 38.19 -18.22
N ILE A 208 62.19 37.08 -17.66
CA ILE A 208 62.46 36.72 -16.27
C ILE A 208 63.96 36.48 -16.09
N GLY A 209 64.61 35.76 -17.00
CA GLY A 209 66.05 35.52 -17.02
C GLY A 209 66.86 36.81 -17.12
N GLU A 210 66.50 37.72 -18.02
CA GLU A 210 67.13 39.05 -18.13
C GLU A 210 67.03 39.83 -16.82
N THR A 211 65.84 39.84 -16.20
CA THR A 211 65.62 40.55 -14.93
C THR A 211 66.38 39.90 -13.78
N ALA A 212 66.41 38.56 -13.70
CA ALA A 212 67.17 37.81 -12.72
C ALA A 212 68.69 38.03 -12.88
N ILE A 213 69.21 38.06 -14.11
CA ILE A 213 70.62 38.34 -14.40
C ILE A 213 70.96 39.79 -14.00
N LYS A 214 70.13 40.77 -14.36
CA LYS A 214 70.32 42.17 -13.95
C LYS A 214 70.34 42.31 -12.42
N GLN A 215 69.44 41.63 -11.72
CA GLN A 215 69.39 41.64 -10.25
C GLN A 215 70.61 40.96 -9.62
N ALA A 216 71.07 39.83 -10.17
CA ALA A 216 72.27 39.13 -9.72
C ALA A 216 73.56 39.94 -9.99
N GLN A 217 73.61 40.67 -11.11
CA GLN A 217 74.70 41.61 -11.40
C GLN A 217 74.69 42.80 -10.43
N LEU A 218 73.51 43.34 -10.10
CA LEU A 218 73.37 44.39 -9.10
C LEU A 218 73.84 43.90 -7.72
N GLN A 219 73.40 42.72 -7.28
CA GLN A 219 73.89 42.11 -6.03
C GLN A 219 75.41 41.88 -6.04
N ARG A 220 75.98 41.38 -7.13
CA ARG A 220 77.44 41.25 -7.27
C ARG A 220 78.18 42.58 -7.27
N SER A 221 77.61 43.64 -7.83
CA SER A 221 78.20 44.98 -7.78
C SER A 221 78.14 45.57 -6.36
N LEU A 222 77.07 45.27 -5.61
CA LEU A 222 76.93 45.63 -4.21
C LEU A 222 77.92 44.84 -3.34
N ASP A 223 78.06 43.51 -3.52
CA ASP A 223 79.09 42.70 -2.84
C ASP A 223 80.51 43.12 -3.22
N SER A 224 80.76 43.46 -4.49
CA SER A 224 82.05 44.00 -4.96
C SER A 224 82.41 45.33 -4.29
N SER A 225 81.42 46.17 -3.95
CA SER A 225 81.64 47.41 -3.21
C SER A 225 81.92 47.20 -1.72
N VAL A 226 81.61 46.01 -1.18
CA VAL A 226 81.89 45.62 0.21
C VAL A 226 83.25 44.88 0.35
N THR A 227 83.82 44.31 -0.72
CA THR A 227 85.12 43.61 -0.69
C THR A 227 86.39 44.51 -0.67
N LEU A 228 86.25 45.84 -0.62
CA LEU A 228 87.37 46.79 -0.52
C LEU A 228 87.58 47.33 0.92
N GLN A 229 87.57 46.46 1.94
CA GLN A 229 88.25 46.75 3.21
C GLN A 229 88.87 45.50 3.87
N PRO A 230 90.16 45.53 4.28
CA PRO A 230 90.84 44.39 4.91
C PRO A 230 90.90 44.45 6.45
N ARG A 231 90.79 43.25 7.07
CA ARG A 231 91.25 42.77 8.41
C ARG A 231 90.71 43.49 9.67
N ALA A 232 90.40 42.83 10.80
CA ALA A 232 91.17 41.77 11.46
C ALA A 232 90.34 40.86 12.40
N LEU A 233 90.99 39.77 12.78
CA LEU A 233 90.58 38.59 13.54
C LEU A 233 90.35 38.79 15.05
N ILE A 234 89.82 37.70 15.66
CA ILE A 234 89.83 37.22 17.06
C ILE A 234 88.39 37.12 17.58
N GLY A 235 87.82 36.00 18.03
CA GLY A 235 88.35 34.70 18.42
C GLY A 235 87.55 34.19 19.63
N ARG A 236 87.01 32.96 19.52
CA ARG A 236 86.61 32.02 20.59
C ARG A 236 85.32 32.21 21.42
N ARG A 237 84.44 31.22 21.20
CA ARG A 237 83.86 30.22 22.13
C ARG A 237 83.01 30.65 23.36
N SER A 238 81.74 30.27 23.27
CA SER A 238 80.97 29.38 24.17
C SER A 238 80.85 29.71 25.69
N ARG A 239 79.62 29.99 26.14
CA ARG A 239 78.90 29.37 27.29
C ARG A 239 77.46 29.95 27.34
N LYS A 240 76.36 29.19 27.19
CA LYS A 240 75.67 28.35 28.22
C LYS A 240 75.26 29.27 29.40
N GLU A 241 74.01 29.48 29.81
CA GLU A 241 72.85 28.59 29.90
C GLU A 241 71.58 29.32 30.43
N VAL A 242 70.42 28.64 30.27
CA VAL A 242 69.10 28.65 30.97
C VAL A 242 68.44 29.92 31.55
N ALA A 243 67.11 29.91 31.35
CA ALA A 243 66.04 30.27 32.29
C ALA A 243 65.76 31.76 32.50
N ALA A 244 64.54 32.22 32.77
CA ALA A 244 63.18 31.70 32.71
C ALA A 244 62.26 32.87 33.14
N ALA A 245 61.00 32.79 32.74
CA ALA A 245 59.83 33.34 33.42
C ALA A 245 59.55 34.86 33.38
N GLY A 246 58.25 35.17 33.35
CA GLY A 246 57.69 36.46 33.75
C GLY A 246 57.06 37.25 32.60
N THR A 247 55.92 36.85 32.04
CA THR A 247 54.54 37.09 32.54
C THR A 247 53.95 38.44 32.08
N GLU A 248 52.82 38.32 31.34
CA GLU A 248 51.66 39.23 31.16
C GLU A 248 51.89 40.67 30.63
N SER A 249 51.06 41.31 29.81
CA SER A 249 49.64 41.16 29.46
C SER A 249 49.31 42.06 28.25
N GLY A 250 48.38 41.63 27.41
CA GLY A 250 47.36 42.48 26.76
C GLY A 250 47.73 43.27 25.49
N GLY A 251 46.99 43.01 24.39
CA GLY A 251 46.78 44.01 23.34
C GLY A 251 46.62 43.48 21.91
N GLN A 252 45.37 43.36 21.47
CA GLN A 252 44.84 42.99 20.15
C GLN A 252 45.56 43.57 18.91
N GLY A 253 45.58 42.77 17.83
CA GLY A 253 45.21 43.27 16.49
C GLY A 253 46.11 42.85 15.32
N GLY A 254 45.60 41.92 14.49
CA GLY A 254 45.91 41.88 13.05
C GLY A 254 46.83 40.76 12.54
N SER A 255 46.22 39.71 11.96
CA SER A 255 46.81 38.82 10.94
C SER A 255 47.33 39.62 9.72
N PRO A 256 48.21 39.10 8.81
CA PRO A 256 48.25 37.69 8.37
C PRO A 256 49.61 37.05 7.99
N MET A 257 49.57 35.70 8.05
CA MET A 257 50.17 34.69 7.18
C MET A 257 51.55 34.92 6.55
N SER A 258 52.48 34.01 6.87
CA SER A 258 53.22 33.30 5.82
C SER A 258 53.82 31.99 6.33
N GLU A 259 53.81 31.01 5.43
CA GLU A 259 54.81 29.95 5.24
C GLU A 259 54.70 28.58 5.91
N GLN A 260 54.71 27.59 5.00
CA GLN A 260 55.45 26.32 5.02
C GLN A 260 54.77 25.16 5.77
N ASP A 261 54.31 24.17 5.00
CA ASP A 261 55.07 22.99 4.57
C ASP A 261 55.08 21.93 5.66
N SER A 262 54.52 20.77 5.35
CA SER A 262 55.09 19.46 5.65
C SER A 262 54.04 18.41 5.31
N GLY A 263 54.40 17.54 4.37
CA GLY A 263 53.68 16.32 4.14
C GLY A 263 53.72 15.43 5.37
N ILE A 264 52.61 14.74 5.62
CA ILE A 264 52.63 13.49 6.36
C ILE A 264 51.53 12.58 5.79
N LEU A 265 51.93 11.35 5.54
CA LEU A 265 51.08 10.23 5.16
C LEU A 265 50.38 9.76 6.42
N ASP A 266 49.09 10.06 6.57
CA ASP A 266 48.25 9.38 7.54
C ASP A 266 47.37 8.37 6.80
N VAL A 267 47.82 7.13 6.89
CA VAL A 267 47.01 5.92 6.74
C VAL A 267 46.15 5.88 7.99
N GLU A 268 44.85 6.14 7.85
CA GLU A 268 43.88 5.90 8.91
C GLU A 268 43.00 4.70 8.54
N ASP A 269 42.72 3.94 9.59
CA ASP A 269 42.45 2.53 9.63
C ASP A 269 41.08 2.11 9.06
N GLU A 270 41.04 0.83 8.68
CA GLU A 270 39.81 0.10 8.43
C GLU A 270 39.02 -0.05 9.74
N GLU A 271 37.76 0.39 9.75
CA GLU A 271 36.76 -0.13 10.66
C GLU A 271 35.72 -0.92 9.86
N GLU A 272 35.71 -2.23 10.10
CA GLU A 272 34.71 -3.19 9.62
C GLU A 272 33.35 -2.87 10.25
N GLU A 273 32.31 -2.62 9.45
CA GLU A 273 30.93 -2.77 9.91
C GLU A 273 30.39 -4.16 9.55
N GLU A 274 30.09 -4.90 10.61
CA GLU A 274 29.53 -6.24 10.63
C GLU A 274 28.09 -6.25 10.06
N VAL A 275 27.90 -6.93 8.92
CA VAL A 275 26.57 -7.11 8.31
C VAL A 275 25.77 -8.17 9.07
N SER A 276 24.77 -7.72 9.82
CA SER A 276 23.72 -8.58 10.37
C SER A 276 22.87 -9.19 9.25
N LYS A 277 23.04 -10.50 9.00
CA LYS A 277 22.18 -11.31 8.11
C LYS A 277 20.79 -11.46 8.72
N LEU A 278 19.76 -10.93 8.06
CA LEU A 278 18.38 -11.36 8.26
C LEU A 278 17.92 -12.16 7.04
N ALA A 279 17.62 -13.44 7.26
CA ALA A 279 17.13 -14.38 6.24
C ALA A 279 15.70 -14.02 5.78
N PRO A 280 15.33 -14.26 4.51
CA PRO A 280 13.96 -14.12 4.06
C PRO A 280 13.14 -15.37 4.44
N GLN A 281 12.04 -15.16 5.18
CA GLN A 281 10.99 -16.15 5.39
C GLN A 281 10.27 -16.49 4.07
N PRO A 282 9.90 -17.76 3.82
CA PRO A 282 9.15 -18.14 2.63
C PRO A 282 7.69 -17.68 2.74
N HIS A 283 7.21 -17.11 1.64
CA HIS A 283 5.84 -16.69 1.40
C HIS A 283 4.93 -17.92 1.27
N LEU A 284 3.90 -17.98 2.12
CA LEU A 284 2.78 -18.91 1.97
C LEU A 284 2.03 -18.58 0.66
N SER A 285 2.16 -19.45 -0.33
CA SER A 285 1.32 -19.43 -1.52
C SER A 285 -0.06 -19.98 -1.17
N VAL A 286 -1.04 -19.11 -0.95
CA VAL A 286 -2.45 -19.50 -0.88
C VAL A 286 -2.97 -19.65 -2.31
N ASN A 287 -2.96 -20.87 -2.83
CA ASN A 287 -3.70 -21.23 -4.02
C ASN A 287 -5.19 -21.32 -3.64
N LEU A 288 -5.98 -20.34 -4.07
CA LEU A 288 -7.43 -20.48 -4.19
C LEU A 288 -7.71 -20.98 -5.61
N THR A 289 -7.69 -22.29 -5.78
CA THR A 289 -8.37 -22.96 -6.88
C THR A 289 -9.87 -22.81 -6.66
N SER A 290 -10.49 -22.07 -7.57
CA SER A 290 -11.93 -22.01 -7.76
C SER A 290 -12.42 -23.35 -8.33
N ASP A 291 -13.09 -24.13 -7.50
CA ASP A 291 -14.05 -25.15 -7.93
C ASP A 291 -15.36 -24.90 -7.16
N LEU A 292 -16.46 -24.88 -7.93
CA LEU A 292 -17.88 -24.58 -7.64
C LEU A 292 -18.37 -23.18 -8.05
#